data_AF-A0A661YRY9-F1
#
_entry.id   AF-A0A661YRY9-F1
#
_cell.length_a   1.000
_cell.length_b   1.000
_cell.length_c   1.000
_cell.angle_alpha   90.00
_cell.angle_beta   90.00
_cell.angle_gamma   90.00
#
_symmetry.space_group_name_H-M   'P 1'
#
loop_
_entity.id
_entity.type
_entity.pdbx_description
1 polymer ?
#
loop_
_entity_poly.entity_id
_entity_poly.type
_entity_poly.pdbx_seq_one_letter_code
_entity_poly.pdbx_strand_id
1 'polypeptide(L)'
;QIEYSILTAEISKATFGMTPSEYKEMKNLKRENLRDHMTDLELIFSMLGERATTEITQTENSKGLNKLKQDAKDGGTIAGDAKKALEKKTGKKVSTNENYLDAPENKKRLK
;
A
#
# COMPACT_ATOMS: atom_id res chain seq x y z
N GLN A 1 -8.02 17.02 -5.54
CA GLN A 1 -7.05 16.57 -4.51
C GLN A 1 -7.70 15.74 -3.41
N ILE A 2 -8.78 16.21 -2.76
CA ILE A 2 -9.47 15.48 -1.67
C ILE A 2 -9.91 14.07 -2.08
N GLU A 3 -10.54 13.93 -3.26
CA GLU A 3 -11.00 12.62 -3.75
C GLU A 3 -9.85 11.64 -3.93
N TYR A 4 -8.74 12.07 -4.53
CA TYR A 4 -7.56 11.21 -4.73
C TYR A 4 -6.98 10.73 -3.39
N SER A 5 -6.86 11.62 -2.41
CA SER A 5 -6.39 11.25 -1.06
C SER A 5 -7.32 10.28 -0.34
N ILE A 6 -8.64 10.36 -0.56
CA ILE A 6 -9.60 9.39 -0.02
C ILE A 6 -9.39 8.03 -0.68
N LEU A 7 -9.26 7.98 -2.01
CA LEU A 7 -9.06 6.73 -2.73
C LEU A 7 -7.73 6.06 -2.34
N THR A 8 -6.65 6.83 -2.25
CA THR A 8 -5.36 6.33 -1.74
C THR A 8 -5.49 5.81 -0.31
N ALA A 9 -6.28 6.47 0.55
CA ALA A 9 -6.52 6.00 1.91
C ALA A 9 -7.25 4.65 1.94
N GLU A 10 -8.26 4.46 1.09
CA GLU A 10 -8.97 3.18 0.95
C GLU A 10 -8.05 2.07 0.45
N ILE A 11 -7.24 2.33 -0.59
CA ILE A 11 -6.27 1.34 -1.13
C ILE A 11 -5.28 0.93 -0.04
N SER A 12 -4.66 1.91 0.64
CA SER A 12 -3.68 1.65 1.70
C SER A 12 -4.31 0.86 2.84
N LYS A 13 -5.52 1.23 3.28
CA LYS A 13 -6.21 0.57 4.38
C LYS A 13 -6.57 -0.88 4.03
N ALA A 14 -7.05 -1.13 2.82
CA ALA A 14 -7.37 -2.49 2.37
C ALA A 14 -6.09 -3.35 2.15
N THR A 15 -5.00 -2.74 1.69
CA THR A 15 -3.72 -3.45 1.44
C THR A 15 -2.95 -3.74 2.72
N PHE A 16 -2.78 -2.73 3.57
CA PHE A 16 -1.87 -2.77 4.73
C PHE A 16 -2.58 -2.82 6.08
N GLY A 17 -3.90 -2.61 6.10
CA GLY A 17 -4.68 -2.49 7.33
C GLY A 17 -4.60 -1.10 7.98
N MET A 18 -3.97 -0.13 7.31
CA MET A 18 -3.73 1.22 7.82
C MET A 18 -3.82 2.26 6.70
N THR A 19 -4.32 3.44 7.04
CA THR A 19 -4.32 4.62 6.17
C THR A 19 -2.88 5.16 6.00
N PRO A 20 -2.61 5.99 4.97
CA PRO A 20 -1.28 6.56 4.77
C PRO A 20 -0.78 7.36 5.97
N SER A 21 -1.67 8.03 6.71
CA SER A 21 -1.32 8.77 7.93
C SER A 21 -0.90 7.83 9.06
N GLU A 22 -1.69 6.78 9.34
CA GLU A 22 -1.35 5.75 10.33
C GLU A 22 -0.06 5.01 9.96
N TYR A 23 0.18 4.78 8.66
CA TYR A 23 1.41 4.16 8.17
C TYR A 23 2.63 5.06 8.40
N LYS A 24 2.48 6.36 8.17
CA LYS A 24 3.53 7.34 8.50
C LYS A 24 3.83 7.35 10.00
N GLU A 25 2.81 7.33 10.84
CA GLU A 25 2.98 7.25 12.30
C GLU A 25 3.71 5.98 12.72
N MET A 26 3.32 4.83 12.16
CA MET A 26 3.99 3.55 12.41
C MET A 26 5.48 3.58 12.02
N LYS A 27 5.82 4.26 10.92
CA LYS A 27 7.20 4.47 10.46
C LYS A 27 7.88 5.70 11.09
N ASN A 28 7.24 6.37 12.07
CA ASN A 28 7.75 7.57 12.74
C ASN A 28 8.10 8.74 11.80
N LEU A 29 7.32 8.91 10.73
CA LEU A 29 7.47 9.98 9.74
C LEU A 29 6.58 11.17 10.11
N LYS A 30 7.14 12.38 10.07
CA LYS A 30 6.41 13.62 10.39
C LYS A 30 6.02 14.39 9.14
N ARG A 31 6.98 14.61 8.24
CA ARG A 31 6.80 15.42 7.03
C ARG A 31 7.23 14.69 5.76
N GLU A 32 7.91 13.56 5.93
CA GLU A 32 8.48 12.76 4.89
C GLU A 32 7.39 12.08 4.05
N ASN A 33 7.73 11.78 2.80
CA ASN A 33 6.88 11.02 1.91
C ASN A 33 6.95 9.54 2.31
N LEU A 34 5.79 8.91 2.55
CA LEU A 34 5.74 7.52 2.97
C LEU A 34 6.45 6.58 1.99
N ARG A 35 6.30 6.82 0.68
CA ARG A 35 6.88 5.96 -0.37
C ARG A 35 8.41 5.90 -0.32
N ASP A 36 9.07 6.99 0.05
CA ASP A 36 10.55 7.04 0.12
C ASP A 36 11.11 6.23 1.29
N HIS A 37 10.23 5.84 2.22
CA HIS A 37 10.53 5.09 3.43
C HIS A 37 9.90 3.70 3.44
N MET A 38 9.25 3.29 2.35
CA MET A 38 8.75 1.93 2.15
C MET A 38 9.87 1.01 1.66
N THR A 39 9.83 -0.23 2.14
CA THR A 39 10.61 -1.36 1.60
C THR A 39 10.16 -1.73 0.20
N ASP A 40 10.93 -2.56 -0.49
CA ASP A 40 10.63 -2.98 -1.87
C ASP A 40 9.27 -3.71 -1.92
N LEU A 41 9.00 -4.57 -0.93
CA LEU A 41 7.71 -5.26 -0.84
C LEU A 41 6.56 -4.30 -0.54
N GLU A 42 6.73 -3.33 0.36
CA GLU A 42 5.71 -2.32 0.65
C GLU A 42 5.38 -1.49 -0.60
N LEU A 43 6.39 -1.12 -1.41
CA LEU A 43 6.18 -0.45 -2.69
C LEU A 43 5.46 -1.35 -3.70
N ILE A 44 5.87 -2.61 -3.85
CA ILE A 44 5.24 -3.56 -4.78
C ILE A 44 3.77 -3.76 -4.46
N PHE A 45 3.40 -3.98 -3.20
CA PHE A 45 1.99 -4.16 -2.83
C PHE A 45 1.17 -2.87 -2.95
N SER A 46 1.79 -1.70 -2.72
CA SER A 46 1.13 -0.41 -2.99
C SER A 46 0.81 -0.26 -4.48
N MET A 47 1.80 -0.53 -5.35
CA MET A 47 1.62 -0.49 -6.80
C MET A 47 0.58 -1.50 -7.28
N LEU A 48 0.59 -2.71 -6.73
CA LEU A 48 -0.43 -3.72 -7.06
C LEU A 48 -1.84 -3.24 -6.72
N GLY A 49 -2.05 -2.61 -5.56
CA GLY A 49 -3.36 -2.08 -5.16
C GLY A 49 -3.82 -0.94 -6.06
N GLU A 50 -2.91 -0.03 -6.43
CA GLU A 50 -3.19 1.07 -7.34
C GLU A 50 -3.53 0.60 -8.76
N ARG A 51 -2.75 -0.37 -9.29
CA ARG A 51 -3.00 -0.96 -10.60
C ARG A 51 -4.31 -1.74 -10.61
N ALA A 52 -4.55 -2.60 -9.62
CA ALA A 52 -5.80 -3.35 -9.51
C ALA A 52 -7.03 -2.42 -9.45
N THR A 53 -6.98 -1.36 -8.64
CA THR A 53 -8.03 -0.34 -8.58
C THR A 53 -8.29 0.28 -9.95
N THR A 54 -7.22 0.63 -10.66
CA THR A 54 -7.30 1.25 -12.00
C THR A 54 -7.95 0.30 -13.01
N GLU A 55 -7.53 -0.97 -13.05
CA GLU A 55 -8.10 -1.98 -13.95
C GLU A 55 -9.59 -2.23 -13.64
N ILE A 56 -9.98 -2.31 -12.36
CA ILE A 56 -11.38 -2.45 -11.94
C ILE A 56 -12.20 -1.24 -12.39
N THR A 57 -11.71 -0.03 -12.08
CA THR A 57 -12.38 1.23 -12.44
C THR A 57 -12.64 1.32 -13.94
N GLN A 58 -11.66 0.94 -14.76
CA GLN A 58 -11.78 0.93 -16.22
C GLN A 58 -12.73 -0.15 -16.72
N THR A 59 -12.62 -1.36 -16.19
CA THR A 59 -13.48 -2.50 -16.57
C THR A 59 -14.95 -2.23 -16.27
N GLU A 60 -15.23 -1.66 -15.11
CA GLU A 60 -16.59 -1.37 -14.67
C GLU A 60 -17.12 -0.01 -15.15
N ASN A 61 -16.28 0.78 -15.84
CA ASN A 61 -16.58 2.17 -16.23
C ASN A 61 -17.11 3.01 -15.06
N SER A 62 -16.53 2.81 -13.88
CA SER A 62 -16.99 3.39 -12.64
C SER A 62 -16.92 4.92 -12.65
N LYS A 63 -17.98 5.54 -12.13
CA LYS A 63 -18.11 6.99 -12.03
C LYS A 63 -18.66 7.38 -10.67
N GLY A 64 -18.27 8.57 -10.22
CA GLY A 64 -18.70 9.12 -8.94
C GLY A 64 -17.94 8.52 -7.75
N LEU A 65 -17.81 9.33 -6.70
CA LEU A 65 -16.94 9.04 -5.57
C LEU A 65 -17.27 7.73 -4.86
N ASN A 66 -18.56 7.41 -4.68
CA ASN A 66 -18.96 6.18 -3.98
C ASN A 66 -18.52 4.91 -4.69
N LYS A 67 -18.65 4.87 -6.03
CA LYS A 67 -18.22 3.71 -6.81
C LYS A 67 -16.70 3.62 -6.85
N LEU A 68 -16.01 4.75 -7.06
CA LEU A 68 -14.54 4.80 -7.03
C LEU A 68 -13.96 4.35 -5.69
N LYS A 69 -14.61 4.68 -4.56
CA LYS A 69 -14.22 4.17 -3.24
C LYS A 69 -14.33 2.65 -3.15
N GLN A 70 -15.39 2.08 -3.73
CA GLN A 70 -15.57 0.63 -3.75
C GLN A 70 -14.47 -0.04 -4.59
N ASP A 71 -14.18 0.50 -5.77
CA ASP A 71 -13.10 -0.03 -6.63
C ASP A 71 -11.73 0.08 -5.96
N ALA A 72 -11.47 1.17 -5.24
CA ALA A 72 -10.27 1.37 -4.43
C ALA A 72 -10.13 0.35 -3.31
N LYS A 73 -11.25 0.03 -2.63
CA LYS A 73 -11.30 -1.01 -1.62
C LYS A 73 -11.06 -2.39 -2.21
N ASP A 74 -11.65 -2.69 -3.37
CA ASP A 74 -11.51 -3.99 -4.04
C ASP A 74 -10.08 -4.18 -4.56
N GLY A 75 -9.51 -3.18 -5.23
CA GLY A 75 -8.12 -3.19 -5.68
C GLY A 75 -7.12 -3.31 -4.52
N GLY A 76 -7.34 -2.57 -3.43
CA GLY A 76 -6.54 -2.73 -2.22
C GLY A 76 -6.71 -4.08 -1.53
N THR A 77 -7.90 -4.70 -1.60
CA THR A 77 -8.14 -6.04 -1.06
C THR A 77 -7.36 -7.11 -1.82
N ILE A 78 -7.34 -7.03 -3.16
CA ILE A 78 -6.51 -7.92 -4.01
C ILE A 78 -5.04 -7.85 -3.59
N ALA A 79 -4.50 -6.63 -3.43
CA ALA A 79 -3.13 -6.44 -2.99
C ALA A 79 -2.90 -6.95 -1.56
N GLY A 80 -3.85 -6.68 -0.65
CA GLY A 80 -3.81 -7.15 0.72
C GLY A 80 -3.82 -8.67 0.85
N ASP A 81 -4.57 -9.37 0.00
CA ASP A 81 -4.62 -10.82 -0.02
C ASP A 81 -3.36 -11.45 -0.62
N ALA A 82 -2.81 -10.85 -1.69
CA ALA A 82 -1.51 -11.24 -2.21
C ALA A 82 -0.39 -11.05 -1.16
N LYS A 83 -0.44 -9.94 -0.42
CA LYS A 83 0.47 -9.66 0.70
C LYS A 83 0.36 -10.74 1.77
N LYS A 84 -0.86 -11.02 2.26
CA LYS A 84 -1.09 -12.06 3.29
C LYS A 84 -0.63 -13.45 2.81
N ALA A 85 -0.83 -13.78 1.54
CA ALA A 85 -0.38 -15.05 0.97
C ALA A 85 1.16 -15.16 1.01
N LEU A 86 1.88 -14.09 0.68
CA LEU A 86 3.33 -14.03 0.78
C LEU A 86 3.80 -14.13 2.25
N GLU A 87 3.18 -13.38 3.15
CA GLU A 87 3.50 -13.41 4.59
C GLU A 87 3.29 -14.81 5.17
N LYS A 88 2.19 -15.48 4.83
CA LYS A 88 1.89 -16.86 5.25
C LYS A 88 2.93 -17.85 4.73
N LYS A 89 3.40 -17.69 3.49
CA LYS A 89 4.38 -18.60 2.87
C LYS A 89 5.79 -18.40 3.43
N THR A 90 6.16 -17.17 3.75
CA THR A 90 7.53 -16.80 4.16
C THR A 90 7.72 -16.70 5.67
N GLY A 91 6.63 -16.55 6.44
CA GLY A 91 6.67 -16.28 7.88
C GLY A 91 7.14 -14.86 8.23
N LYS A 92 7.36 -13.99 7.24
CA LYS A 92 7.83 -12.61 7.42
C LYS A 92 6.71 -11.62 7.14
N LYS A 93 6.58 -10.59 7.99
CA LYS A 93 5.66 -9.48 7.74
C LYS A 93 6.22 -8.56 6.66
N VAL A 94 5.34 -8.04 5.82
CA VAL A 94 5.66 -7.04 4.80
C VAL A 94 5.62 -5.64 5.41
N SER A 95 4.54 -5.31 6.12
CA SER A 95 4.42 -4.02 6.82
C SER A 95 5.25 -4.06 8.08
N THR A 96 6.31 -3.25 8.11
CA THR A 96 7.23 -3.19 9.25
C THR A 96 7.60 -1.75 9.58
N ASN A 97 8.08 -1.54 10.81
CA ASN A 97 8.64 -0.25 11.24
C ASN A 97 10.03 0.00 10.62
N GLU A 98 10.53 -0.90 9.75
CA GLU A 98 11.79 -0.69 9.07
C GLU A 98 11.68 0.51 8.14
N ASN A 99 12.68 1.38 8.22
CA ASN A 99 12.82 2.55 7.38
C ASN A 99 13.88 2.25 6.32
N TYR A 100 13.49 2.31 5.05
CA TYR A 100 14.36 2.01 3.92
C TYR A 100 15.62 2.90 3.90
N LEU A 101 15.54 4.16 4.35
CA LEU A 101 16.71 5.06 4.36
C LEU A 101 17.69 4.76 5.50
N ASP A 102 17.22 4.22 6.62
CA ASP A 102 18.09 3.87 7.75
C ASP A 102 18.85 2.56 7.50
N ALA A 103 18.27 1.65 6.71
CA ALA A 103 18.89 0.37 6.34
C ALA A 103 18.39 -0.12 4.97
N PRO A 104 18.89 0.45 3.85
CA PRO A 104 18.42 0.09 2.52
C PRO A 104 18.71 -1.38 2.23
N GLU A 105 17.75 -2.06 1.59
CA GLU A 105 17.77 -3.52 1.43
C GLU A 105 19.04 -4.03 0.73
N ASN A 106 19.60 -3.22 -0.17
CA ASN A 106 20.88 -3.50 -0.83
C ASN A 106 22.05 -3.69 0.14
N LYS A 107 22.08 -2.98 1.28
CA LYS A 107 23.10 -3.14 2.34
C LYS A 107 22.84 -4.35 3.22
N LYS A 108 21.58 -4.80 3.36
CA LYS A 108 21.23 -6.00 4.13
C LYS A 108 21.55 -7.29 3.38
N ARG A 109 21.43 -7.29 2.05
CA ARG A 109 21.71 -8.47 1.19
C ARG A 109 23.21 -8.78 0.99
N LEU A 110 24.09 -7.90 1.45
CA LEU A 110 25.56 -8.05 1.40
C LEU A 110 26.16 -8.64 2.69
N LYS A 111 25.33 -9.04 3.66
CA LYS A 111 25.76 -9.72 4.88
C LYS A 111 25.41 -11.21 4.84
#